data_AF-A0A4Q3VNM0-F1
#
_entry.id   AF-A0A4Q3VNM0-F1
#
_cell.length_a   1.000
_cell.length_b   1.000
_cell.length_c   1.000
_cell.angle_alpha   90.00
_cell.angle_beta   90.00
_cell.angle_gamma   90.00
#
_symmetry.space_group_name_H-M   'P 1'
#
loop_
_entity.id
_entity.type
_entity.pdbx_description
1 polymer ?
#
loop_
_entity_poly.entity_id
_entity_poly.type
_entity_poly.pdbx_seq_one_letter_code
_entity_poly.pdbx_strand_id
1 'polypeptide(L)'
;MLEELGRYVIATPHPFVVDLSRSEGMWLATVDGERLFDWAGYFGSKLIGHNHPGLYEPTYVERLVRAANNKVANPDFLTPECLAYYRLLYRLAPETMRS
;
A
#
# COMPACT_ATOMS: atom_id res chain seq x y z
N MET A 1 -0.90 -7.95 20.95
CA MET A 1 -1.01 -7.97 19.47
C MET A 1 -0.16 -9.06 18.83
N LEU A 2 1.18 -9.07 18.95
CA LEU A 2 2.02 -10.10 18.33
C LEU A 2 1.73 -11.52 18.84
N GLU A 3 1.62 -11.70 20.17
CA GLU A 3 1.27 -12.99 20.78
C GLU A 3 -0.11 -13.49 20.32
N GLU A 4 -1.07 -12.57 20.20
CA GLU A 4 -2.43 -12.88 19.77
C GLU A 4 -2.46 -13.35 18.30
N LEU A 5 -1.71 -12.70 17.41
CA LEU A 5 -1.57 -13.15 16.02
C LEU A 5 -1.11 -14.61 15.93
N GLY A 6 -0.17 -15.01 16.80
CA GLY A 6 0.37 -16.37 16.87
C GLY A 6 -0.67 -17.46 17.20
N ARG A 7 -1.86 -17.08 17.70
CA ARG A 7 -2.98 -18.02 17.92
C ARG A 7 -3.70 -18.39 16.63
N TYR A 8 -3.61 -17.56 15.59
CA TYR A 8 -4.36 -17.70 14.35
C TYR A 8 -3.47 -18.04 13.16
N VAL A 9 -2.23 -17.55 13.16
CA VAL A 9 -1.32 -17.65 12.02
C VAL A 9 0.07 -18.08 12.50
N ILE A 10 0.64 -19.09 11.82
CA ILE A 10 2.05 -19.44 12.00
C ILE A 10 2.89 -18.41 11.25
N ALA A 11 3.48 -17.47 11.98
CA ALA A 11 4.30 -16.38 11.42
C ALA A 11 5.41 -15.97 12.39
N THR A 12 6.43 -15.30 11.85
CA THR A 12 7.53 -14.72 12.63
C THR A 12 7.65 -13.23 12.29
N PRO A 13 6.72 -12.37 12.78
CA PRO A 13 6.79 -10.94 12.54
C PRO A 13 8.02 -10.32 13.23
N HIS A 14 8.43 -9.13 12.77
CA HIS A 14 9.38 -8.31 13.51
C HIS A 14 8.84 -8.01 14.93
N PRO A 15 9.73 -7.77 15.91
CA PRO A 15 9.35 -7.63 17.33
C PRO A 15 8.71 -6.27 17.66
N PHE A 16 7.86 -5.74 16.78
CA PHE A 16 7.09 -4.51 16.96
C PHE A 16 5.78 -4.55 16.16
N VAL A 17 4.82 -3.71 16.53
CA VAL A 17 3.60 -3.50 15.76
C VAL A 17 3.65 -2.12 15.12
N VAL A 18 3.39 -2.06 13.81
CA VAL A 18 3.40 -0.80 13.05
C VAL A 18 2.16 0.03 13.36
N ASP A 19 2.36 1.30 13.70
CA ASP A 19 1.30 2.31 13.70
C ASP A 19 1.26 2.99 12.33
N LEU A 20 0.28 2.60 11.52
CA LEU A 20 0.10 3.16 10.18
C LEU A 20 -0.22 4.65 10.21
N SER A 21 -0.98 5.13 11.20
CA SER A 21 -1.41 6.53 11.26
C SER A 21 -0.27 7.49 11.59
N ARG A 22 0.71 7.02 12.37
CA ARG A 22 1.87 7.82 12.81
C ARG A 22 3.14 7.60 11.97
N SER A 23 3.13 6.63 11.05
CA SER A 23 4.24 6.41 10.12
C SER A 23 4.26 7.52 9.06
N GLU A 24 5.44 7.90 8.58
CA GLU A 24 5.57 9.01 7.61
C GLU A 24 6.85 8.87 6.79
N GLY A 25 6.71 8.90 5.46
CA GLY A 25 7.85 8.81 4.55
C GLY A 25 8.64 7.53 4.77
N MET A 26 9.93 7.67 5.08
CA MET A 26 10.84 6.56 5.38
C MET A 26 10.88 6.19 6.87
N TRP A 27 9.91 6.64 7.67
CA TRP A 27 9.86 6.36 9.11
C TRP A 27 8.64 5.51 9.46
N LEU A 28 8.92 4.34 10.03
CA LEU A 28 7.94 3.46 10.67
C LEU A 28 7.74 3.91 12.11
N ALA A 29 6.50 4.24 12.47
CA ALA A 29 6.13 4.38 13.88
C ALA A 29 5.68 3.01 14.41
N THR A 30 6.01 2.70 15.67
CA THR A 30 5.42 1.56 16.38
C THR A 30 4.28 2.03 17.28
N VAL A 31 3.34 1.14 17.60
CA VAL A 31 2.25 1.44 18.55
C VAL A 31 2.77 1.79 19.94
N ASP A 32 3.94 1.27 20.31
CA ASP A 32 4.63 1.54 21.57
C ASP A 32 5.42 2.86 21.54
N GLY A 33 5.41 3.57 20.40
CA GLY A 33 5.91 4.94 20.26
C GLY A 33 7.32 5.09 19.69
N GLU A 34 7.98 3.99 19.30
CA GLU A 34 9.29 4.03 18.66
C GLU A 34 9.19 4.57 17.22
N ARG A 35 10.28 5.15 16.71
CA ARG A 35 10.42 5.54 15.30
C ARG A 35 11.63 4.85 14.69
N LEU A 36 11.39 4.02 13.68
CA LEU A 36 12.39 3.22 13.00
C LEU A 36 12.58 3.76 11.58
N PHE A 37 13.83 3.96 11.15
CA PHE A 37 14.09 4.34 9.76
C PHE A 37 13.97 3.10 8.85
N ASP A 38 13.09 3.16 7.86
CA ASP A 38 12.71 2.05 6.98
C ASP A 38 13.67 1.90 5.79
N TRP A 39 14.82 1.27 6.01
CA TRP A 39 15.71 0.86 4.89
C TRP A 39 15.16 -0.33 4.09
N ALA A 40 14.13 -1.00 4.59
CA ALA A 40 13.61 -2.23 3.98
C ALA A 40 12.55 -1.94 2.91
N GLY A 41 11.77 -0.86 3.07
CA GLY A 41 10.68 -0.50 2.16
C GLY A 41 9.70 -1.65 1.93
N TYR A 42 9.44 -2.46 2.96
CA TYR A 42 8.73 -3.75 2.87
C TYR A 42 9.26 -4.65 1.74
N PHE A 43 10.54 -5.02 1.84
CA PHE A 43 11.22 -5.85 0.83
C PHE A 43 11.29 -5.18 -0.56
N GLY A 44 11.43 -3.86 -0.57
CA GLY A 44 11.48 -3.05 -1.79
C GLY A 44 10.13 -2.90 -2.52
N SER A 45 9.02 -3.38 -1.95
CA SER A 45 7.71 -3.28 -2.59
C SER A 45 7.06 -1.89 -2.45
N LYS A 46 7.62 -1.04 -1.59
CA LYS A 46 7.12 0.31 -1.34
C LYS A 46 7.91 1.35 -2.13
N LEU A 47 7.30 1.87 -3.20
CA LEU A 47 7.90 2.91 -4.04
C LEU A 47 7.79 4.30 -3.43
N ILE A 48 6.64 4.63 -2.83
CA ILE A 48 6.41 5.88 -2.12
C ILE A 48 6.22 5.55 -0.64
N GLY A 49 6.93 6.29 0.23
CA GLY A 49 6.95 6.06 1.67
C GLY A 49 5.56 6.09 2.34
N HIS A 50 5.51 5.80 3.64
CA HIS A 50 4.25 5.81 4.37
C HIS A 50 3.55 7.16 4.29
N ASN A 51 2.24 7.10 4.17
CA ASN A 51 1.34 8.25 4.27
C ASN A 51 1.73 9.44 3.37
N HIS A 52 2.18 9.16 2.14
CA HIS A 52 2.50 10.20 1.17
C HIS A 52 1.32 11.20 1.01
N PRO A 53 1.51 12.52 1.17
CA PRO A 53 0.41 13.50 1.21
C PRO A 53 -0.54 13.44 0.00
N GLY A 54 0.00 13.17 -1.19
CA GLY A 54 -0.80 13.00 -2.40
C GLY A 54 -1.84 11.86 -2.35
N LEU A 55 -1.71 10.90 -1.43
CA LEU A 55 -2.67 9.82 -1.21
C LEU A 55 -3.82 10.22 -0.26
N TYR A 56 -3.77 11.42 0.31
CA TYR A 56 -4.81 11.99 1.18
C TYR A 56 -5.54 13.17 0.54
N GLU A 57 -5.21 13.53 -0.70
CA GLU A 57 -5.96 14.51 -1.47
C GLU A 57 -7.44 14.09 -1.55
N PRO A 58 -8.42 14.95 -1.23
CA PRO A 58 -9.83 14.55 -1.09
C PRO A 58 -10.37 13.83 -2.34
N THR A 59 -9.99 14.31 -3.52
CA THR A 59 -10.41 13.72 -4.80
C THR A 59 -9.79 12.34 -5.06
N TYR A 60 -8.58 12.09 -4.57
CA TYR A 60 -7.95 10.77 -4.64
C TYR A 60 -8.63 9.81 -3.66
N VAL A 61 -8.83 10.24 -2.41
CA VAL A 61 -9.46 9.41 -1.36
C VAL A 61 -10.86 8.99 -1.76
N GLU A 62 -11.68 9.90 -2.30
CA GLU A 62 -13.02 9.58 -2.79
C GLU A 62 -13.00 8.45 -3.83
N ARG A 63 -12.09 8.55 -4.82
CA ARG A 63 -11.92 7.53 -5.86
C ARG A 63 -11.40 6.21 -5.28
N LEU A 64 -10.44 6.27 -4.37
CA LEU A 64 -9.86 5.10 -3.70
C LEU A 64 -10.91 4.35 -2.89
N VAL A 65 -11.71 5.05 -2.07
CA VAL A 65 -12.76 4.44 -1.24
C VAL A 65 -13.82 3.77 -2.10
N ARG A 66 -14.25 4.43 -3.20
CA ARG A 66 -15.19 3.82 -4.15
C ARG A 66 -14.64 2.52 -4.75
N ALA A 67 -13.38 2.52 -5.17
CA ALA A 67 -12.75 1.32 -5.72
C ALA A 67 -12.55 0.23 -4.65
N ALA A 68 -12.10 0.59 -3.45
CA ALA A 68 -11.80 -0.35 -2.37
C ALA A 68 -13.05 -1.04 -1.79
N ASN A 69 -14.20 -0.35 -1.79
CA ASN A 69 -15.47 -0.91 -1.32
C ASN A 69 -16.10 -1.93 -2.29
N ASN A 70 -15.56 -2.09 -3.51
CA ASN A 70 -16.11 -2.97 -4.52
C ASN A 70 -15.05 -3.96 -5.02
N LYS A 71 -15.35 -5.26 -4.96
CA LYS A 71 -14.50 -6.30 -5.55
C LYS A 71 -15.08 -6.74 -6.89
N VAL A 72 -14.46 -6.27 -7.97
CA VAL A 72 -14.94 -6.49 -9.35
C VAL A 72 -14.01 -7.45 -10.09
N ALA A 73 -14.57 -8.34 -10.91
CA ALA A 73 -13.81 -9.14 -11.87
C ALA A 73 -13.44 -8.26 -13.08
N ASN A 74 -12.37 -7.47 -12.93
CA ASN A 74 -12.08 -6.28 -13.74
C ASN A 74 -12.06 -6.45 -15.28
N PRO A 75 -11.52 -7.54 -15.87
CA PRO A 75 -11.57 -7.72 -17.33
C PRO A 75 -12.96 -8.13 -17.85
N ASP A 76 -13.75 -8.83 -17.04
CA ASP A 76 -15.08 -9.30 -17.41
C ASP A 76 -16.16 -8.22 -17.19
N PHE A 77 -15.97 -7.39 -16.15
CA PHE A 77 -16.84 -6.27 -15.78
C PHE A 77 -16.02 -4.98 -15.77
N LEU A 78 -15.82 -4.43 -16.97
CA LEU A 78 -14.96 -3.26 -17.16
C LEU A 78 -15.45 -2.02 -16.39
N THR A 79 -14.54 -1.39 -15.66
CA THR A 79 -14.74 -0.08 -15.02
C THR A 79 -13.86 0.99 -15.66
N PRO A 80 -14.24 2.28 -15.58
CA PRO A 80 -13.36 3.38 -15.99
C PRO A 80 -11.99 3.35 -15.29
N GLU A 81 -11.97 2.99 -14.00
CA GLU A 81 -10.75 2.87 -13.19
C GLU A 81 -9.81 1.78 -13.70
N CYS A 82 -10.34 0.61 -14.07
CA CYS A 82 -9.56 -0.49 -14.64
C CYS A 82 -8.88 -0.07 -15.95
N LEU A 83 -9.63 0.52 -16.89
CA LEU A 83 -9.07 0.97 -18.16
C LEU A 83 -8.05 2.11 -17.96
N ALA A 84 -8.31 3.03 -17.02
CA ALA A 84 -7.39 4.11 -16.69
C ALA A 84 -6.05 3.57 -16.14
N TYR A 85 -6.08 2.54 -15.30
CA TYR A 85 -4.88 1.86 -14.79
C TYR A 85 -4.03 1.29 -15.94
N TYR A 86 -4.60 0.50 -16.84
CA TYR A 86 -3.84 -0.07 -17.96
C TYR A 86 -3.31 1.01 -18.91
N ARG A 87 -4.11 2.03 -19.23
CA ARG A 87 -3.64 3.17 -20.05
C ARG A 87 -2.44 3.87 -19.41
N LEU A 88 -2.45 4.05 -18.09
CA LEU A 88 -1.33 4.65 -17.37
C LEU A 88 -0.11 3.72 -17.37
N LEU A 89 -0.30 2.43 -17.12
CA LEU A 89 0.77 1.44 -17.13
C LEU A 89 1.48 1.37 -18.49
N TYR A 90 0.74 1.33 -19.60
CA TYR A 90 1.33 1.35 -20.94
C TYR A 90 2.06 2.66 -21.25
N ARG A 91 1.54 3.80 -20.77
CA ARG A 91 2.19 5.10 -20.95
C ARG A 91 3.52 5.20 -20.19
N LEU A 92 3.56 4.65 -18.98
CA LEU A 92 4.73 4.66 -18.09
C LEU A 92 5.57 3.39 -18.20
N ALA A 93 5.30 2.54 -19.20
CA ALA A 93 5.83 1.19 -19.26
C ALA A 93 7.38 1.20 -19.17
N PRO A 94 7.97 0.45 -18.22
CA PRO A 94 9.41 0.27 -18.18
C PRO A 94 9.89 -0.45 -19.45
N GLU A 95 11.18 -0.33 -19.75
CA GLU A 95 11.79 -0.95 -20.94
C GLU A 95 11.53 -2.47 -21.01
N THR A 96 11.47 -3.13 -19.85
CA THR A 96 11.18 -4.55 -19.73
C THR A 96 9.79 -4.96 -20.22
N MET A 97 8.86 -4.02 -20.40
CA MET A 97 7.51 -4.27 -20.93
C MET A 97 7.39 -4.03 -22.44
N ARG A 98 8.50 -3.80 -23.17
CA ARG A 98 8.49 -3.50 -24.63
C ARG A 98 8.65 -4.73 -25.54
N SER A 99 8.83 -5.92 -24.98
CA SER A 99 8.99 -7.19 -25.71
C SER A 99 7.67 -7.77 -26.19
#